data_AF-A0A7R9CNC7-F1
#
_entry.id   AF-A0A7R9CNC7-F1
#
_cell.length_a   1.000
_cell.length_b   1.000
_cell.length_c   1.000
_cell.angle_alpha   90.00
_cell.angle_beta   90.00
_cell.angle_gamma   90.00
#
_symmetry.space_group_name_H-M   'P 1'
#
loop_
_entity.id
_entity.type
_entity.pdbx_description
1 polymer ?
#
loop_
_entity_poly.entity_id
_entity_poly.type
_entity_poly.pdbx_seq_one_letter_code
_entity_poly.pdbx_strand_id
1 'polypeptide(L)'
;MSDRNPNFALFSPRDSRIPRIRIPMGNCPKNFIKEAARYENILFLAKITFWSDALLLENDLDVEPFSDNLHQFYPKTPYHISEEEIRKRTDLRKECIFTIDPLTARDLDDAVSCKELKNGNLEIGVHISDVTFFLEEGTPLDEVVRKKATSIYLVDNVYHMLPREMCMFCSLLPGVDKLAFSVLFEMTREGEVVSRTFARSVINSCVQLAYEHAQVMIEYPKKEWSASELPEIKGGFQPSQLSEVVNHLHHIALKLRSKRFENGALRIDQTKLIFLLDPSNGAPAAFNTYINKESHRRVRVR
;
A
#
# COMPACT_ATOMS: atom_id res chain seq x y z
N MET A 1 -42.96 -9.07 9.12
CA MET A 1 -42.01 -8.67 10.17
C MET A 1 -41.91 -9.82 11.16
N SER A 2 -40.83 -10.60 11.14
CA SER A 2 -40.62 -11.77 12.01
C SER A 2 -39.55 -11.58 13.08
N ASP A 3 -38.80 -10.47 13.03
CA ASP A 3 -37.85 -10.10 14.06
C ASP A 3 -38.51 -9.07 15.01
N ARG A 4 -38.87 -9.51 16.22
CA ARG A 4 -39.46 -8.67 17.28
C ARG A 4 -38.38 -8.05 18.17
N ASN A 5 -37.27 -7.60 17.59
CA ASN A 5 -36.22 -6.93 18.33
C ASN A 5 -36.71 -5.53 18.78
N PRO A 6 -36.84 -5.26 20.10
CA PRO A 6 -37.38 -3.99 20.59
C PRO A 6 -36.39 -2.82 20.49
N ASN A 7 -35.13 -3.08 20.12
CA ASN A 7 -34.06 -2.08 20.17
C ASN A 7 -33.83 -1.36 18.83
N PHE A 8 -34.28 -1.94 17.71
CA PHE A 8 -34.02 -1.41 16.37
C PHE A 8 -35.24 -1.48 15.45
N ALA A 9 -35.41 -0.45 14.62
CA ALA A 9 -36.27 -0.49 13.45
C ALA A 9 -35.47 -0.85 12.19
N LEU A 10 -36.12 -1.48 11.21
CA LEU A 10 -35.51 -1.83 9.93
C LEU A 10 -35.91 -0.80 8.86
N PHE A 11 -34.95 -0.03 8.37
CA PHE A 11 -35.14 0.86 7.23
C PHE A 11 -34.86 0.10 5.93
N SER A 12 -35.83 0.10 5.02
CA SER A 12 -35.71 -0.55 3.71
C SER A 12 -35.60 0.51 2.60
N PRO A 13 -34.40 0.74 2.03
CA PRO A 13 -34.23 1.71 0.95
C PRO A 13 -35.04 1.34 -0.29
N ARG A 14 -35.42 2.34 -1.09
CA ARG A 14 -36.03 2.12 -2.40
C ARG A 14 -35.03 1.68 -3.46
N ASP A 15 -33.77 2.12 -3.33
CA ASP A 15 -32.68 1.66 -4.19
C ASP A 15 -32.19 0.31 -3.69
N SER A 16 -32.39 -0.75 -4.48
CA SER A 16 -32.03 -2.12 -4.12
C SER A 16 -30.53 -2.36 -4.01
N ARG A 17 -29.69 -1.40 -4.43
CA ARG A 17 -28.23 -1.44 -4.24
C ARG A 17 -27.81 -1.00 -2.83
N ILE A 18 -28.72 -0.37 -2.08
CA ILE A 18 -28.51 -0.01 -0.69
C ILE A 18 -29.14 -1.10 0.18
N PRO A 19 -28.39 -1.76 1.08
CA PRO A 19 -28.91 -2.78 1.97
C PRO A 19 -29.84 -2.15 3.01
N ARG A 20 -30.58 -3.01 3.69
CA ARG A 20 -31.47 -2.58 4.76
C ARG A 20 -30.64 -2.09 5.95
N ILE A 21 -31.06 -0.97 6.53
CA ILE A 21 -30.30 -0.28 7.59
C ILE A 21 -31.01 -0.51 8.93
N ARG A 22 -30.25 -0.89 9.96
CA ARG A 22 -30.76 -0.93 11.34
C ARG A 22 -30.76 0.49 11.92
N ILE A 23 -31.93 0.97 12.34
CA ILE A 23 -32.10 2.28 12.96
C ILE A 23 -32.34 2.08 14.45
N PRO A 24 -31.50 2.63 15.35
CA PRO A 24 -31.77 2.60 16.78
C PRO A 24 -33.14 3.22 17.09
N MET A 25 -33.94 2.56 17.92
CA MET A 25 -35.31 3.02 18.22
C MET A 25 -35.37 4.46 18.78
N GLY A 26 -34.31 4.93 19.44
CA GLY A 26 -34.20 6.32 19.92
C GLY A 26 -34.16 7.37 18.81
N ASN A 27 -33.81 6.98 17.57
CA ASN A 27 -33.80 7.86 16.40
C ASN A 27 -35.11 7.80 15.60
N CYS A 28 -36.04 6.91 15.98
CA CYS A 28 -37.37 6.83 15.36
C CYS A 28 -38.32 7.87 15.99
N PRO A 29 -39.41 8.25 15.29
CA PRO A 29 -40.46 9.07 15.88
C PRO A 29 -40.98 8.51 17.21
N LYS A 30 -41.43 9.39 18.11
CA LYS A 30 -42.08 8.95 19.36
C LYS A 30 -43.28 8.05 19.02
N ASN A 31 -43.46 6.98 19.79
CA ASN A 31 -44.48 5.95 19.58
C ASN A 31 -44.41 5.18 18.25
N PHE A 32 -43.28 5.22 17.52
CA PHE A 32 -43.13 4.57 16.20
C PHE A 32 -43.65 3.12 16.14
N ILE A 33 -43.37 2.29 17.16
CA ILE A 33 -43.86 0.90 17.22
C ILE A 33 -45.39 0.85 17.41
N LYS A 34 -45.94 1.70 18.29
CA LYS A 34 -47.38 1.71 18.60
C LYS A 34 -48.22 2.30 17.46
N GLU A 35 -47.64 3.21 16.69
CA GLU A 35 -48.30 3.93 15.60
C GLU A 35 -47.74 3.55 14.21
N ALA A 36 -47.17 2.35 14.06
CA ALA A 36 -46.46 1.93 12.84
C ALA A 36 -47.29 2.11 11.55
N ALA A 37 -48.60 1.87 11.61
CA ALA A 37 -49.52 2.03 10.48
C ALA A 37 -49.57 3.48 9.94
N ARG A 38 -49.36 4.49 10.80
CA ARG A 38 -49.32 5.90 10.39
C ARG A 38 -48.14 6.19 9.45
N TYR A 39 -47.08 5.41 9.56
CA TYR A 39 -45.82 5.61 8.85
C TYR A 39 -45.67 4.73 7.61
N GLU A 40 -46.66 3.88 7.29
CA GLU A 40 -46.61 2.91 6.19
C GLU A 40 -46.31 3.56 4.83
N ASN A 41 -46.87 4.74 4.58
CA ASN A 41 -46.70 5.49 3.33
C ASN A 41 -45.80 6.73 3.47
N ILE A 42 -45.04 6.84 4.56
CA ILE A 42 -44.15 7.96 4.81
C ILE A 42 -42.73 7.59 4.37
N LEU A 43 -42.13 8.43 3.52
CA LEU A 43 -40.72 8.30 3.16
C LEU A 43 -39.85 8.90 4.26
N PHE A 44 -38.87 8.11 4.69
CA PHE A 44 -37.85 8.52 5.63
C PHE A 44 -36.51 8.66 4.91
N LEU A 45 -35.66 9.53 5.45
CA LEU A 45 -34.26 9.59 5.09
C LEU A 45 -33.45 8.92 6.21
N ALA A 46 -32.58 8.00 5.84
CA ALA A 46 -31.61 7.38 6.74
C ALA A 46 -30.21 7.63 6.21
N LYS A 47 -29.30 7.98 7.13
CA LYS A 47 -27.86 8.07 6.86
C LYS A 47 -27.21 6.84 7.46
N ILE A 48 -26.41 6.14 6.67
CA ILE A 48 -25.53 5.07 7.17
C ILE A 48 -24.48 5.74 8.05
N THR A 49 -24.46 5.42 9.34
CA THR A 49 -23.51 5.99 10.30
C THR A 49 -22.37 5.04 10.64
N PHE A 50 -22.56 3.73 10.45
CA PHE A 50 -21.59 2.67 10.69
C PHE A 50 -21.93 1.47 9.82
N TRP A 51 -20.94 0.83 9.20
CA TRP A 51 -21.16 -0.27 8.25
C TRP A 51 -20.00 -1.27 8.15
N SER A 52 -18.79 -0.91 8.58
CA SER A 52 -17.56 -1.70 8.35
C SER A 52 -17.74 -3.18 8.65
N ASP A 53 -18.26 -3.51 9.84
CA ASP A 53 -18.29 -4.89 10.32
C ASP A 53 -19.30 -5.76 9.56
N ALA A 54 -20.40 -5.16 9.07
CA ALA A 54 -21.39 -5.87 8.27
C ALA A 54 -20.85 -6.21 6.87
N LEU A 55 -20.15 -5.26 6.23
CA LEU A 55 -19.51 -5.50 4.93
C LEU A 55 -18.44 -6.61 5.03
N LEU A 56 -17.61 -6.54 6.08
CA LEU A 56 -16.55 -7.53 6.30
C LEU A 56 -17.15 -8.93 6.51
N LEU A 57 -18.18 -9.04 7.35
CA LEU A 57 -18.86 -10.32 7.60
C LEU A 57 -19.60 -10.86 6.37
N GLU A 58 -20.28 -10.00 5.61
CA GLU A 58 -20.99 -10.41 4.38
C GLU A 58 -20.05 -10.98 3.31
N ASN A 59 -18.78 -10.55 3.31
CA ASN A 59 -17.76 -11.00 2.37
C ASN A 59 -16.81 -12.05 2.97
N ASP A 60 -17.13 -12.59 4.15
CA ASP A 60 -16.32 -13.60 4.87
C ASP A 60 -14.85 -13.16 5.04
N LEU A 61 -14.66 -11.87 5.35
CA LEU A 61 -13.34 -11.26 5.52
C LEU A 61 -12.89 -11.36 6.97
N ASP A 62 -11.82 -12.13 7.21
CA ASP A 62 -11.22 -12.31 8.52
C ASP A 62 -10.45 -11.05 8.98
N VAL A 63 -11.08 -10.31 9.88
CA VAL A 63 -10.53 -9.12 10.54
C VAL A 63 -10.13 -9.36 11.99
N GLU A 64 -10.10 -10.62 12.44
CA GLU A 64 -9.70 -10.95 13.80
C GLU A 64 -8.22 -10.61 14.02
N PRO A 65 -7.86 -10.00 15.16
CA PRO A 65 -6.48 -9.81 15.54
C PRO A 65 -5.72 -11.13 15.64
N PHE A 66 -4.41 -11.08 15.40
CA PHE A 66 -3.54 -12.22 15.64
C PHE A 66 -3.51 -12.57 17.13
N SER A 67 -3.59 -13.86 17.45
CA SER A 67 -3.54 -14.34 18.82
C SER A 67 -2.12 -14.29 19.38
N ASP A 68 -1.99 -13.98 20.68
CA ASP A 68 -0.69 -13.78 21.35
C ASP A 68 0.25 -15.00 21.27
N ASN A 69 -0.31 -16.21 21.16
CA ASN A 69 0.47 -17.44 21.00
C ASN A 69 1.22 -17.52 19.67
N LEU A 70 0.91 -16.66 18.69
CA LEU A 70 1.61 -16.59 17.41
C LEU A 70 2.88 -15.75 17.47
N HIS A 71 3.06 -14.93 18.52
CA HIS A 71 4.23 -14.07 18.70
C HIS A 71 5.56 -14.85 18.84
N GLN A 72 5.49 -16.15 19.07
CA GLN A 72 6.67 -17.02 19.14
C GLN A 72 7.25 -17.39 17.76
N PHE A 73 6.48 -17.20 16.68
CA PHE A 73 6.87 -17.60 15.32
C PHE A 73 7.56 -16.48 14.52
N TYR A 74 7.79 -15.32 15.13
CA TYR A 74 8.53 -14.23 14.52
C TYR A 74 9.35 -13.45 15.57
N PRO A 75 10.37 -12.69 15.15
CA PRO A 75 11.22 -11.97 16.08
C PRO A 75 10.49 -10.87 16.85
N LYS A 76 10.94 -10.59 18.07
CA LYS A 76 10.45 -9.45 18.85
C LYS A 76 11.00 -8.12 18.30
N THR A 77 10.25 -7.06 18.53
CA THR A 77 10.63 -5.68 18.21
C THR A 77 11.39 -5.04 19.38
N PRO A 78 12.52 -4.32 19.15
CA PRO A 78 13.19 -4.11 17.87
C PRO A 78 13.96 -5.35 17.39
N TYR A 79 13.88 -5.63 16.09
CA TYR A 79 14.66 -6.67 15.43
C TYR A 79 15.91 -6.08 14.79
N HIS A 80 17.05 -6.74 14.98
CA HIS A 80 18.33 -6.40 14.35
C HIS A 80 18.82 -7.57 13.51
N ILE A 81 19.21 -7.29 12.27
CA ILE A 81 19.76 -8.30 11.36
C ILE A 81 21.12 -8.73 11.88
N SER A 82 21.36 -10.03 11.98
CA SER A 82 22.65 -10.55 12.45
C SER A 82 23.74 -10.38 11.40
N GLU A 83 24.99 -10.18 11.84
CA GLU A 83 26.16 -10.13 10.95
C GLU A 83 26.33 -11.41 10.12
N GLU A 84 25.92 -12.56 10.67
CA GLU A 84 25.92 -13.82 9.95
C GLU A 84 24.95 -13.80 8.76
N GLU A 85 23.74 -13.25 8.96
CA GLU A 85 22.74 -13.14 7.90
C GLU A 85 23.16 -12.12 6.84
N ILE A 86 23.79 -11.01 7.24
CA ILE A 86 24.34 -10.01 6.32
C ILE A 86 25.40 -10.65 5.42
N ARG A 87 26.31 -11.47 5.96
CA ARG A 87 27.38 -12.13 5.19
C ARG A 87 26.88 -13.14 4.16
N LYS A 88 25.68 -13.71 4.36
CA LYS A 88 25.06 -14.66 3.43
C LYS A 88 24.39 -13.98 2.24
N ARG A 89 24.24 -12.66 2.27
CA ARG A 89 23.43 -11.87 1.34
C ARG A 89 24.30 -10.92 0.51
N THR A 90 23.76 -10.52 -0.64
CA THR A 90 24.34 -9.43 -1.42
C THR A 90 24.14 -8.11 -0.66
N ASP A 91 25.24 -7.48 -0.26
CA ASP A 91 25.21 -6.19 0.43
C ASP A 91 25.04 -5.05 -0.58
N LEU A 92 23.86 -4.43 -0.58
CA LEU A 92 23.50 -3.31 -1.43
C LEU A 92 23.27 -2.03 -0.61
N ARG A 93 23.66 -2.01 0.68
CA ARG A 93 23.40 -0.88 1.59
C ARG A 93 24.08 0.43 1.19
N LYS A 94 25.07 0.36 0.28
CA LYS A 94 25.80 1.52 -0.25
C LYS A 94 25.21 2.06 -1.55
N GLU A 95 24.21 1.40 -2.11
CA GLU A 95 23.56 1.81 -3.36
C GLU A 95 22.48 2.86 -3.09
N CYS A 96 22.19 3.70 -4.08
CA CYS A 96 21.10 4.69 -4.00
C CYS A 96 19.75 3.99 -4.21
N ILE A 97 19.21 3.43 -3.13
CA ILE A 97 17.93 2.69 -3.11
C ILE A 97 16.87 3.55 -2.44
N PHE A 98 15.66 3.64 -3.00
CA PHE A 98 14.55 4.39 -2.42
C PHE A 98 13.20 3.76 -2.76
N THR A 99 12.17 4.15 -2.03
CA THR A 99 10.77 3.74 -2.32
C THR A 99 9.98 4.89 -2.93
N ILE A 100 8.92 4.59 -3.69
CA ILE A 100 7.98 5.60 -4.22
C ILE A 100 6.55 5.14 -3.97
N ASP A 101 5.88 5.79 -3.04
CA ASP A 101 4.60 5.34 -2.50
C ASP A 101 3.60 6.50 -2.33
N PRO A 102 2.32 6.24 -2.03
CA PRO A 102 1.44 7.26 -1.49
C PRO A 102 1.98 7.84 -0.19
N LEU A 103 1.73 9.13 0.09
CA LEU A 103 2.15 9.79 1.33
C LEU A 103 1.62 9.09 2.60
N THR A 104 0.49 8.41 2.48
CA THR A 104 -0.16 7.67 3.58
C THR A 104 0.43 6.27 3.79
N ALA A 105 1.35 5.80 2.93
CA ALA A 105 1.92 4.47 3.03
C ALA A 105 2.74 4.28 4.32
N ARG A 106 2.69 3.06 4.84
CA ARG A 106 3.39 2.61 6.05
C ARG A 106 4.08 1.27 5.82
N ASP A 107 3.43 0.41 5.05
CA ASP A 107 3.97 -0.86 4.58
C ASP A 107 4.63 -0.61 3.21
N LEU A 108 5.96 -0.50 3.19
CA LEU A 108 6.75 -0.26 1.99
C LEU A 108 7.35 -1.59 1.54
N ASP A 109 6.75 -2.21 0.51
CA ASP A 109 7.11 -3.57 0.11
C ASP A 109 8.18 -3.59 -0.99
N ASP A 110 8.27 -2.53 -1.78
CA ASP A 110 9.20 -2.40 -2.91
C ASP A 110 10.06 -1.15 -2.83
N ALA A 111 11.32 -1.32 -3.22
CA ALA A 111 12.28 -0.25 -3.43
C ALA A 111 12.96 -0.43 -4.78
N VAL A 112 13.49 0.66 -5.33
CA VAL A 112 14.15 0.66 -6.63
C VAL A 112 15.50 1.36 -6.55
N SER A 113 16.41 0.95 -7.43
CA SER A 113 17.67 1.63 -7.69
C SER A 113 18.01 1.62 -9.17
N CYS A 114 18.86 2.55 -9.59
CA CYS A 114 19.43 2.54 -10.93
C CYS A 114 20.80 3.20 -10.91
N LYS A 115 21.78 2.60 -11.59
CA LYS A 115 23.10 3.21 -11.83
C LYS A 115 23.57 2.93 -13.26
N GLU A 116 24.40 3.82 -13.78
CA GLU A 116 25.04 3.62 -15.08
C GLU A 116 26.30 2.75 -14.93
N LEU A 117 26.43 1.79 -15.84
CA LEU A 117 27.58 0.89 -15.95
C LEU A 117 28.64 1.47 -16.88
N LYS A 118 29.88 0.99 -16.76
CA LYS A 118 31.02 1.47 -17.57
C LYS A 118 30.83 1.28 -19.08
N ASN A 119 30.00 0.34 -19.50
CA ASN A 119 29.66 0.07 -20.90
C ASN A 119 28.52 0.96 -21.43
N GLY A 120 27.98 1.87 -20.61
CA GLY A 120 26.87 2.76 -20.97
C GLY A 120 25.47 2.17 -20.77
N ASN A 121 25.38 0.90 -20.33
CA ASN A 121 24.12 0.28 -19.91
C ASN A 121 23.70 0.76 -18.52
N LEU A 122 22.48 0.45 -18.11
CA LEU A 122 21.96 0.71 -16.78
C LEU A 122 21.87 -0.61 -15.99
N GLU A 123 22.30 -0.61 -14.74
CA GLU A 123 21.91 -1.63 -13.76
C GLU A 123 20.70 -1.12 -12.99
N ILE A 124 19.56 -1.79 -13.13
CA ILE A 124 18.30 -1.45 -12.46
C ILE A 124 18.00 -2.52 -11.42
N GLY A 125 17.82 -2.09 -10.17
CA GLY A 125 17.43 -2.96 -9.07
C GLY A 125 15.95 -2.79 -8.72
N VAL A 126 15.25 -3.92 -8.59
CA VAL A 126 13.94 -4.00 -7.92
C VAL A 126 14.14 -4.84 -6.67
N HIS A 127 13.88 -4.24 -5.50
CA HIS A 127 14.14 -4.82 -4.20
C HIS A 127 12.82 -5.01 -3.46
N ILE A 128 12.42 -6.26 -3.24
CA ILE A 128 11.16 -6.59 -2.57
C ILE A 128 11.46 -7.03 -1.15
N SER A 129 10.65 -6.62 -0.17
CA SER A 129 10.79 -7.05 1.22
C SER A 129 10.85 -8.58 1.34
N ASP A 130 11.84 -9.10 2.08
CA ASP A 130 12.01 -10.55 2.27
C ASP A 130 11.10 -11.08 3.40
N VAL A 131 9.79 -11.02 3.19
CA VAL A 131 8.79 -11.53 4.13
C VAL A 131 9.02 -13.01 4.46
N THR A 132 9.51 -13.78 3.48
CA THR A 132 9.78 -15.22 3.63
C THR A 132 10.92 -15.56 4.60
N PHE A 133 11.75 -14.57 4.97
CA PHE A 133 12.72 -14.75 6.04
C PHE A 133 12.06 -14.77 7.42
N PHE A 134 10.96 -14.04 7.60
CA PHE A 134 10.26 -13.90 8.87
C PHE A 134 9.05 -14.80 9.01
N LEU A 135 8.50 -15.27 7.89
CA LEU A 135 7.36 -16.17 7.82
C LEU A 135 7.81 -17.56 7.35
N GLU A 136 7.94 -18.48 8.30
CA GLU A 136 8.34 -19.86 8.00
C GLU A 136 7.13 -20.70 7.56
N GLU A 137 7.30 -21.40 6.44
CA GLU A 137 6.26 -22.25 5.83
C GLU A 137 5.83 -23.38 6.77
N GLY A 138 4.53 -23.64 6.84
CA GLY A 138 3.96 -24.73 7.63
C GLY A 138 3.87 -24.44 9.13
N THR A 139 4.25 -23.24 9.58
CA THR A 139 4.01 -22.81 10.96
C THR A 139 2.54 -22.43 11.19
N PRO A 140 2.05 -22.45 12.44
CA PRO A 140 0.72 -21.93 12.77
C PRO A 140 0.50 -20.47 12.35
N LEU A 141 1.56 -19.66 12.34
CA LEU A 141 1.49 -18.29 11.83
C LEU A 141 1.23 -18.28 10.32
N ASP A 142 1.97 -19.07 9.54
CA ASP A 142 1.75 -19.22 8.10
C ASP A 142 0.34 -19.72 7.78
N GLU A 143 -0.21 -20.67 8.54
CA GLU A 143 -1.60 -21.10 8.36
C GLU A 143 -2.63 -19.95 8.52
N VAL A 144 -2.44 -19.08 9.51
CA VAL A 144 -3.33 -17.92 9.73
C VAL A 144 -3.13 -16.87 8.64
N VAL A 145 -1.88 -16.54 8.31
CA VAL A 145 -1.54 -15.59 7.23
C VAL A 145 -2.12 -16.07 5.89
N ARG A 146 -2.00 -17.37 5.60
CA ARG A 146 -2.56 -18.01 4.39
C ARG A 146 -4.08 -17.92 4.33
N LYS A 147 -4.77 -18.06 5.47
CA LYS A 147 -6.23 -17.89 5.55
C LYS A 147 -6.65 -16.44 5.27
N LYS A 148 -5.92 -15.46 5.82
CA LYS A 148 -6.18 -14.03 5.56
C LYS A 148 -5.90 -13.65 4.10
N ALA A 149 -4.90 -14.27 3.48
CA ALA A 149 -4.51 -14.18 2.06
C ALA A 149 -4.08 -12.79 1.52
N THR A 150 -4.69 -11.69 1.97
CA THR A 150 -4.36 -10.32 1.57
C THR A 150 -4.75 -9.33 2.68
N SER A 151 -4.09 -8.18 2.72
CA SER A 151 -4.51 -7.07 3.56
C SER A 151 -5.80 -6.44 2.99
N ILE A 152 -6.70 -6.01 3.86
CA ILE A 152 -7.96 -5.35 3.49
C ILE A 152 -7.82 -3.86 3.74
N TYR A 153 -7.87 -3.07 2.67
CA TYR A 153 -7.79 -1.61 2.74
C TYR A 153 -9.18 -1.00 2.64
N LEU A 154 -9.66 -0.46 3.76
CA LEU A 154 -10.84 0.41 3.81
C LEU A 154 -10.41 1.88 3.76
N VAL A 155 -11.39 2.79 3.68
CA VAL A 155 -11.12 4.23 3.61
C VAL A 155 -10.52 4.75 4.93
N ASP A 156 -10.99 4.21 6.05
CA ASP A 156 -10.69 4.64 7.42
C ASP A 156 -9.79 3.65 8.18
N ASN A 157 -9.63 2.43 7.69
CA ASN A 157 -8.89 1.38 8.39
C ASN A 157 -8.17 0.41 7.43
N VAL A 158 -7.15 -0.28 7.96
CA VAL A 158 -6.44 -1.36 7.28
C VAL A 158 -6.39 -2.57 8.20
N TYR A 159 -6.81 -3.73 7.68
CA TYR A 159 -6.63 -5.02 8.34
C TYR A 159 -5.48 -5.74 7.66
N HIS A 160 -4.35 -5.85 8.37
CA HIS A 160 -3.12 -6.38 7.80
C HIS A 160 -3.16 -7.92 7.68
N MET A 161 -2.66 -8.42 6.56
CA MET A 161 -2.43 -9.86 6.33
C MET A 161 -1.38 -10.45 7.28
N LEU A 162 -0.44 -9.62 7.75
CA LEU A 162 0.66 -9.99 8.63
C LEU A 162 0.49 -9.33 10.00
N PRO A 163 1.07 -9.89 11.08
CA PRO A 163 1.15 -9.20 12.35
C PRO A 163 1.79 -7.82 12.20
N ARG A 164 1.30 -6.83 12.94
CA ARG A 164 1.70 -5.43 12.78
C ARG A 164 3.21 -5.21 13.02
N GLU A 165 3.78 -5.91 13.98
CA GLU A 165 5.21 -5.93 14.24
C GLU A 165 5.99 -6.42 13.02
N MET A 166 5.46 -7.44 12.35
CA MET A 166 6.04 -8.01 11.15
C MET A 166 6.06 -7.02 9.99
N CYS A 167 4.94 -6.31 9.78
CA CYS A 167 4.89 -5.21 8.81
C CYS A 167 6.00 -4.17 9.06
N MET A 168 6.33 -3.86 10.31
CA MET A 168 7.34 -2.84 10.64
C MET A 168 8.77 -3.26 10.28
N PHE A 169 9.18 -4.50 10.56
CA PHE A 169 10.52 -4.95 10.18
C PHE A 169 10.61 -5.34 8.69
N CYS A 170 9.51 -5.76 8.05
CA CYS A 170 9.44 -5.99 6.60
C CYS A 170 9.41 -4.67 5.80
N SER A 171 8.76 -3.63 6.29
CA SER A 171 8.64 -2.36 5.58
C SER A 171 10.02 -1.74 5.32
N LEU A 172 10.30 -1.39 4.06
CA LEU A 172 11.58 -0.88 3.55
C LEU A 172 11.83 0.60 3.93
N LEU A 173 11.64 0.90 5.22
CA LEU A 173 11.80 2.23 5.80
C LEU A 173 13.21 2.80 5.60
N PRO A 174 13.35 4.12 5.39
CA PRO A 174 14.64 4.74 5.12
C PRO A 174 15.57 4.77 6.34
N GLY A 175 16.87 4.62 6.10
CA GLY A 175 17.93 4.71 7.10
C GLY A 175 18.08 3.47 7.98
N VAL A 176 17.34 2.40 7.70
CA VAL A 176 17.39 1.13 8.44
C VAL A 176 17.79 0.01 7.49
N ASP A 177 18.67 -0.88 7.94
CA ASP A 177 19.03 -2.07 7.18
C ASP A 177 17.82 -3.02 7.08
N LYS A 178 17.52 -3.47 5.87
CA LYS A 178 16.35 -4.31 5.57
C LYS A 178 16.73 -5.50 4.71
N LEU A 179 16.13 -6.64 5.03
CA LEU A 179 16.26 -7.86 4.23
C LEU A 179 15.34 -7.76 3.02
N ALA A 180 15.89 -7.99 1.84
CA ALA A 180 15.16 -7.93 0.59
C ALA A 180 15.49 -9.12 -0.32
N PHE A 181 14.54 -9.48 -1.16
CA PHE A 181 14.76 -10.28 -2.35
C PHE A 181 14.85 -9.34 -3.55
N SER A 182 16.04 -9.28 -4.15
CA SER A 182 16.35 -8.35 -5.24
C SER A 182 16.39 -9.04 -6.59
N VAL A 183 15.90 -8.34 -7.60
CA VAL A 183 16.14 -8.64 -9.01
C VAL A 183 16.95 -7.49 -9.59
N LEU A 184 18.14 -7.79 -10.07
CA LEU A 184 19.06 -6.83 -10.70
C LEU A 184 19.07 -7.10 -12.20
N PHE A 185 18.75 -6.09 -12.99
CA PHE A 185 18.76 -6.14 -14.45
C PHE A 185 19.90 -5.31 -14.99
N GLU A 186 20.67 -5.85 -15.92
CA GLU A 186 21.42 -5.02 -16.86
C GLU A 186 20.52 -4.72 -18.05
N MET A 187 20.28 -3.45 -18.34
CA MET A 187 19.43 -3.00 -19.43
C MET A 187 20.12 -1.98 -20.32
N THR A 188 19.88 -2.06 -21.62
CA THR A 188 20.30 -0.99 -22.54
C THR A 188 19.47 0.28 -22.30
N ARG A 189 19.91 1.42 -22.85
CA ARG A 189 19.16 2.69 -22.74
C ARG A 189 17.80 2.64 -23.45
N GLU A 190 17.62 1.69 -24.35
CA GLU A 190 16.37 1.42 -25.09
C GLU A 190 15.42 0.51 -24.30
N GLY A 191 15.82 0.04 -23.11
CA GLY A 191 15.03 -0.83 -22.26
C GLY A 191 15.00 -2.29 -22.73
N GLU A 192 16.06 -2.76 -23.41
CA GLU A 192 16.28 -4.19 -23.64
C GLU A 192 17.01 -4.82 -22.46
N VAL A 193 16.59 -6.00 -22.02
CA VAL A 193 17.24 -6.73 -20.92
C VAL A 193 18.42 -7.52 -21.47
N VAL A 194 19.63 -7.16 -21.03
CA VAL A 194 20.89 -7.85 -21.37
C VAL A 194 21.10 -9.04 -20.45
N SER A 195 20.93 -8.85 -19.14
CA SER A 195 21.06 -9.91 -18.15
C SER A 195 20.17 -9.66 -16.93
N ARG A 196 19.93 -10.71 -16.14
CA ARG A 196 19.16 -10.63 -14.89
C ARG A 196 19.78 -11.52 -13.81
N THR A 197 19.83 -11.01 -12.59
CA THR A 197 20.36 -11.70 -11.42
C THR A 197 19.34 -11.64 -10.29
N PHE A 198 19.08 -12.77 -9.66
CA PHE A 198 18.22 -12.88 -8.48
C PHE A 198 19.10 -13.07 -7.25
N ALA A 199 18.87 -12.29 -6.20
CA ALA A 199 19.68 -12.36 -4.99
C ALA A 199 18.86 -12.05 -3.74
N ARG A 200 19.09 -12.83 -2.67
CA ARG A 200 18.77 -12.35 -1.32
C ARG A 200 19.81 -11.30 -0.95
N SER A 201 19.33 -10.13 -0.55
CA SER A 201 20.14 -8.92 -0.34
C SER A 201 19.84 -8.27 1.00
N VAL A 202 20.77 -7.42 1.45
CA VAL A 202 20.53 -6.43 2.49
C VAL A 202 20.61 -5.05 1.85
N ILE A 203 19.58 -4.24 2.06
CA ILE A 203 19.46 -2.88 1.52
C ILE A 203 19.36 -1.86 2.66
N ASN A 204 19.64 -0.60 2.36
CA ASN A 204 19.33 0.52 3.23
C ASN A 204 18.69 1.60 2.36
N SER A 205 17.37 1.76 2.45
CA SER A 205 16.65 2.77 1.67
C SER A 205 17.12 4.16 2.12
N CYS A 206 17.49 5.03 1.20
CA CYS A 206 17.95 6.38 1.54
C CYS A 206 16.78 7.34 1.78
N VAL A 207 15.62 7.11 1.17
CA VAL A 207 14.44 7.98 1.30
C VAL A 207 13.15 7.25 0.92
N GLN A 208 12.04 7.62 1.58
CA GLN A 208 10.69 7.28 1.15
C GLN A 208 10.13 8.45 0.34
N LEU A 209 10.03 8.33 -1.00
CA LEU A 209 9.44 9.37 -1.84
C LEU A 209 7.92 9.20 -1.94
N ALA A 210 7.21 10.33 -1.96
CA ALA A 210 5.83 10.34 -2.42
C ALA A 210 5.80 10.42 -3.96
N TYR A 211 4.70 9.98 -4.57
CA TYR A 211 4.49 10.14 -6.02
C TYR A 211 4.63 11.59 -6.49
N GLU A 212 4.27 12.56 -5.66
CA GLU A 212 4.41 13.99 -5.91
C GLU A 212 5.89 14.41 -5.99
N HIS A 213 6.74 13.93 -5.08
CA HIS A 213 8.17 14.22 -5.10
C HIS A 213 8.80 13.67 -6.39
N ALA A 214 8.50 12.41 -6.73
CA ALA A 214 8.98 11.78 -7.94
C ALA A 214 8.46 12.46 -9.21
N GLN A 215 7.23 12.99 -9.20
CA GLN A 215 6.66 13.74 -10.32
C GLN A 215 7.41 15.06 -10.54
N VAL A 216 7.71 15.81 -9.48
CA VAL A 216 8.47 17.07 -9.60
C VAL A 216 9.88 16.80 -10.13
N MET A 217 10.53 15.70 -9.73
CA MET A 217 11.82 15.27 -10.29
C MET A 217 11.76 14.99 -11.81
N ILE A 218 10.63 14.47 -12.31
CA ILE A 218 10.42 14.25 -13.76
C ILE A 218 10.24 15.57 -14.50
N GLU A 219 9.37 16.43 -13.97
CA GLU A 219 8.97 17.67 -14.64
C GLU A 219 10.10 18.69 -14.65
N TYR A 220 10.92 18.71 -13.60
CA TYR A 220 12.02 19.66 -13.43
C TYR A 220 13.35 18.94 -13.08
N PRO A 221 13.97 18.19 -14.02
CA PRO A 221 15.14 17.36 -13.73
C PRO A 221 16.35 18.13 -13.18
N LYS A 222 16.48 19.40 -13.60
CA LYS A 222 17.57 20.32 -13.19
C LYS A 222 17.20 21.23 -12.02
N LYS A 223 16.07 20.99 -11.37
CA LYS A 223 15.67 21.78 -10.20
C LYS A 223 16.68 21.60 -9.07
N GLU A 224 17.12 22.71 -8.50
CA GLU A 224 17.80 22.71 -7.22
C GLU A 224 16.77 22.56 -6.10
N TRP A 225 17.01 21.61 -5.20
CA TRP A 225 16.08 21.26 -4.13
C TRP A 225 16.51 21.92 -2.83
N SER A 226 15.57 22.58 -2.17
CA SER A 226 15.78 23.00 -0.78
C SER A 226 15.57 21.83 0.18
N ALA A 227 16.22 21.86 1.34
CA ALA A 227 16.12 20.80 2.35
C ALA A 227 14.68 20.59 2.88
N SER A 228 13.79 21.57 2.71
CA SER A 228 12.40 21.51 3.15
C SER A 228 11.43 20.88 2.14
N GLU A 229 11.83 20.70 0.88
CA GLU A 229 10.94 20.21 -0.18
C GLU A 229 10.92 18.69 -0.32
N LEU A 230 11.90 18.01 0.27
CA LEU A 230 12.01 16.56 0.24
C LEU A 230 12.03 16.00 1.67
N PRO A 231 11.59 14.74 1.86
CA PRO A 231 11.86 14.01 3.07
C PRO A 231 13.38 13.89 3.31
N GLU A 232 13.76 13.65 4.55
CA GLU A 232 15.16 13.48 4.92
C GLU A 232 15.82 12.35 4.12
N ILE A 233 16.95 12.66 3.47
CA ILE A 233 17.73 11.70 2.67
C ILE A 233 18.88 11.17 3.53
N LYS A 234 18.92 9.86 3.72
CA LYS A 234 19.95 9.12 4.47
C LYS A 234 21.09 8.67 3.56
N GLY A 235 22.17 8.14 4.14
CA GLY A 235 23.26 7.52 3.37
C GLY A 235 24.18 8.48 2.61
N GLY A 236 24.05 9.80 2.80
CA GLY A 236 24.91 10.81 2.17
C GLY A 236 24.57 11.13 0.71
N PHE A 237 23.46 10.61 0.20
CA PHE A 237 22.98 10.92 -1.15
C PHE A 237 22.40 12.33 -1.23
N GLN A 238 22.57 12.96 -2.39
CA GLN A 238 22.06 14.30 -2.67
C GLN A 238 20.73 14.26 -3.44
N PRO A 239 19.85 15.26 -3.27
CA PRO A 239 18.63 15.39 -4.07
C PRO A 239 18.84 15.32 -5.58
N SER A 240 19.95 15.87 -6.08
CA SER A 240 20.32 15.83 -7.50
C SER A 240 20.58 14.41 -8.00
N GLN A 241 21.28 13.59 -7.21
CA GLN A 241 21.54 12.18 -7.52
C GLN A 241 20.23 11.39 -7.54
N LEU A 242 19.34 11.61 -6.57
CA LEU A 242 18.01 10.99 -6.57
C LEU A 242 17.22 11.38 -7.82
N SER A 243 17.20 12.67 -8.16
CA SER A 243 16.53 13.16 -9.37
C SER A 243 17.07 12.47 -10.62
N GLU A 244 18.38 12.30 -10.75
CA GLU A 244 19.01 11.59 -11.87
C GLU A 244 18.56 10.12 -11.95
N VAL A 245 18.65 9.39 -10.84
CA VAL A 245 18.22 7.97 -10.76
C VAL A 245 16.74 7.83 -11.10
N VAL A 246 15.90 8.70 -10.54
CA VAL A 246 14.46 8.75 -10.84
C VAL A 246 14.25 8.98 -12.33
N ASN A 247 14.93 9.94 -12.95
CA ASN A 247 14.80 10.24 -14.38
C ASN A 247 15.23 9.07 -15.27
N HIS A 248 16.36 8.42 -14.98
CA HIS A 248 16.78 7.19 -15.68
C HIS A 248 15.67 6.11 -15.61
N LEU A 249 15.08 5.90 -14.43
CA LEU A 249 14.03 4.92 -14.24
C LEU A 249 12.77 5.20 -15.08
N HIS A 250 12.31 6.46 -15.31
CA HIS A 250 11.23 6.65 -16.33
C HIS A 250 11.65 6.83 -17.76
N HIS A 251 12.91 7.13 -18.06
CA HIS A 251 13.32 6.92 -19.43
C HIS A 251 13.05 5.45 -19.83
N ILE A 252 13.49 4.52 -18.98
CA ILE A 252 13.26 3.09 -19.20
C ILE A 252 11.78 2.70 -19.07
N ALA A 253 11.07 3.18 -18.05
CA ALA A 253 9.65 2.85 -17.89
C ALA A 253 8.79 3.32 -19.08
N LEU A 254 9.08 4.48 -19.68
CA LEU A 254 8.41 4.94 -20.90
C LEU A 254 8.65 3.99 -22.09
N LYS A 255 9.89 3.52 -22.27
CA LYS A 255 10.24 2.55 -23.34
C LYS A 255 9.54 1.21 -23.13
N LEU A 256 9.62 0.65 -21.92
CA LEU A 256 8.95 -0.60 -21.57
C LEU A 256 7.44 -0.51 -21.76
N ARG A 257 6.86 0.64 -21.39
CA ARG A 257 5.42 0.88 -21.56
C ARG A 257 5.03 0.97 -23.03
N SER A 258 5.78 1.69 -23.87
CA SER A 258 5.51 1.77 -25.32
C SER A 258 5.48 0.37 -25.94
N LYS A 259 6.56 -0.39 -25.72
CA LYS A 259 6.68 -1.79 -26.17
C LYS A 259 5.53 -2.66 -25.69
N ARG A 260 5.11 -2.50 -24.42
CA ARG A 260 3.99 -3.25 -23.85
C ARG A 260 2.67 -3.00 -24.59
N PHE A 261 2.37 -1.75 -24.95
CA PHE A 261 1.15 -1.42 -25.73
C PHE A 261 1.27 -1.81 -27.20
N GLU A 262 2.44 -1.67 -27.81
CA GLU A 262 2.73 -2.18 -29.15
C GLU A 262 2.51 -3.70 -29.23
N ASN A 263 2.83 -4.41 -28.15
CA ASN A 263 2.59 -5.86 -27.99
C ASN A 263 1.16 -6.22 -27.55
N GLY A 264 0.19 -5.30 -27.66
CA GLY A 264 -1.23 -5.59 -27.49
C GLY A 264 -1.75 -5.52 -26.04
N ALA A 265 -1.01 -4.88 -25.12
CA ALA A 265 -1.53 -4.66 -23.78
C ALA A 265 -2.75 -3.74 -23.77
N LEU A 266 -3.71 -4.05 -22.90
CA LEU A 266 -4.92 -3.27 -22.71
C LEU A 266 -4.83 -2.45 -21.43
N ARG A 267 -5.36 -1.22 -21.48
CA ARG A 267 -5.51 -0.36 -20.30
C ARG A 267 -6.99 -0.09 -20.05
N ILE A 268 -7.49 -0.63 -18.94
CA ILE A 268 -8.85 -0.37 -18.44
C ILE A 268 -8.71 0.25 -17.06
N ASP A 269 -8.80 1.58 -17.01
CA ASP A 269 -8.80 2.30 -15.74
C ASP A 269 -10.23 2.58 -15.31
N GLN A 270 -10.58 2.20 -14.09
CA GLN A 270 -11.78 2.66 -13.42
C GLN A 270 -11.46 3.86 -12.53
N THR A 271 -12.39 4.80 -12.45
CA THR A 271 -12.28 5.95 -11.54
C THR A 271 -12.28 5.45 -10.10
N LYS A 272 -11.25 5.81 -9.35
CA LYS A 272 -11.18 5.60 -7.89
C LYS A 272 -11.40 6.93 -7.18
N LEU A 273 -12.05 6.88 -6.01
CA LEU A 273 -12.20 8.05 -5.13
C LEU A 273 -11.18 7.99 -4.00
N ILE A 274 -10.72 9.17 -3.57
CA ILE A 274 -9.93 9.38 -2.36
C ILE A 274 -10.76 10.27 -1.44
N PHE A 275 -10.73 9.99 -0.15
CA PHE A 275 -11.40 10.80 0.87
C PHE A 275 -10.38 11.50 1.75
N LEU A 276 -10.67 12.75 2.11
CA LEU A 276 -10.01 13.44 3.21
C LEU A 276 -10.90 13.26 4.44
N LEU A 277 -10.37 12.60 5.47
CA LEU A 277 -11.10 12.36 6.72
C LEU A 277 -10.74 13.43 7.75
N ASP A 278 -11.73 13.88 8.51
CA ASP A 278 -11.54 14.74 9.67
C ASP A 278 -10.82 13.95 10.78
N PRO A 279 -9.62 14.36 11.22
CA PRO A 279 -8.86 13.63 12.23
C PRO A 279 -9.55 13.50 13.59
N SER A 280 -10.51 14.37 13.91
CA SER A 280 -11.19 14.39 15.21
C SER A 280 -12.30 13.34 15.33
N ASN A 281 -12.94 12.98 14.21
CA ASN A 281 -14.15 12.15 14.21
C ASN A 281 -14.21 11.10 13.09
N GLY A 282 -13.22 11.07 12.18
CA GLY A 282 -13.13 10.12 11.08
C GLY A 282 -14.12 10.35 9.94
N ALA A 283 -14.96 11.40 10.00
CA ALA A 283 -15.94 11.67 8.96
C ALA A 283 -15.28 12.19 7.67
N PRO A 284 -15.81 11.87 6.48
CA PRO A 284 -15.29 12.40 5.23
C PRO A 284 -15.59 13.91 5.14
N ALA A 285 -14.53 14.72 5.17
CA ALA A 285 -14.59 16.17 5.00
C ALA A 285 -14.60 16.58 3.53
N ALA A 286 -13.90 15.83 2.67
CA ALA A 286 -13.88 16.03 1.23
C ALA A 286 -13.59 14.72 0.48
N PHE A 287 -13.82 14.71 -0.83
CA PHE A 287 -13.40 13.62 -1.71
C PHE A 287 -12.85 14.17 -3.02
N ASN A 288 -12.01 13.40 -3.70
CA ASN A 288 -11.49 13.71 -5.02
C ASN A 288 -11.32 12.43 -5.85
N THR A 289 -11.24 12.56 -7.17
CA THR A 289 -10.88 11.45 -8.05
C THR A 289 -9.37 11.18 -7.97
N TYR A 290 -8.98 9.92 -7.87
CA TYR A 290 -7.57 9.50 -7.91
C TYR A 290 -7.01 9.66 -9.32
N ILE A 291 -6.07 10.58 -9.51
CA ILE A 291 -5.43 10.86 -10.80
C ILE A 291 -4.10 10.11 -10.89
N ASN A 292 -4.02 9.10 -11.77
CA ASN A 292 -2.77 8.39 -12.05
C ASN A 292 -1.82 9.27 -12.90
N LYS A 293 -0.84 9.90 -12.24
CA LYS A 293 0.26 10.67 -12.87
C LYS A 293 1.38 9.77 -13.43
N GLU A 294 2.37 10.34 -14.11
CA GLU A 294 3.51 9.60 -14.67
C GLU A 294 4.32 8.86 -13.61
N SER A 295 4.52 9.45 -12.42
CA SER A 295 5.18 8.78 -11.29
C SER A 295 4.47 7.48 -10.86
N HIS A 296 3.14 7.40 -10.97
CA HIS A 296 2.38 6.19 -10.66
C HIS A 296 2.60 5.08 -11.70
N ARG A 297 2.83 5.47 -12.96
CA ARG A 297 3.03 4.54 -14.08
C ARG A 297 4.43 3.92 -14.07
N ARG A 298 5.39 4.48 -13.32
CA ARG A 298 6.74 3.89 -13.11
C ARG A 298 6.69 2.61 -12.26
N VAL A 299 6.00 2.67 -11.12
CA VAL A 299 5.97 1.56 -10.14
C VAL A 299 5.09 0.40 -10.64
N ARG A 300 4.11 0.68 -11.51
CA ARG A 300 3.22 -0.37 -12.05
C ARG A 300 3.85 -1.17 -13.17
N VAL A 301 4.18 -2.43 -12.85
CA VAL A 301 4.46 -3.52 -13.82
C VAL A 301 3.16 -4.15 -14.38
N ARG A 302 1.97 -3.63 -14.01
CA ARG A 302 0.65 -4.09 -14.50
C ARG A 302 0.12 -3.21 -15.64
#